data_AF-A0A3B3TU37-F1
#
_entry.id   AF-A0A3B3TU37-F1
#
_cell.length_a   1.000
_cell.length_b   1.000
_cell.length_c   1.000
_cell.angle_alpha   90.00
_cell.angle_beta   90.00
_cell.angle_gamma   90.00
#
_symmetry.space_group_name_H-M   'P 1'
#
loop_
_entity.id
_entity.type
_entity.pdbx_description
1 polymer ?
#
loop_
_entity_poly.entity_id
_entity_poly.type
_entity_poly.pdbx_seq_one_letter_code
_entity_poly.pdbx_strand_id
1 'polypeptide(L)'
;MEKVVETCNSHCSPKPNVLLLFVNPSNFSNKHRKKLDSFLKLFDGVTLKHSVVILTHESRPIPQLIEDLITECGGRFYEMSTAHPGDPGQLMRKVEDIVKKNQKDTKGKNCLRMVLIGKTGSGKSASGNTILGRKVFKSEASPQSVTKTCQKAHGEVDGRHVVVVDTPGLFDNNLTSDQVNEELKKCISLVAPGPHVFLLVLPIGRFTKTEDTETLRLTEEVLGENYKKFTVVLFTRGDTLEYDEIFIEEYTEDGCDEACKDLIRDCGGRYHVFNNYEQKNRSQVTELIEMVDIMVRKNEGSCYTSEMLSVN
;
A
#
# COMPACT_ATOMS: atom_id res chain seq x y z
N MET A 1 -2.87 23.90 0.36
CA MET A 1 -3.65 22.89 1.12
C MET A 1 -2.83 21.63 1.33
N GLU A 2 -2.09 21.15 0.33
CA GLU A 2 -1.14 20.03 0.44
C GLU A 2 -0.16 20.17 1.62
N LYS A 3 0.53 21.32 1.75
CA LYS A 3 1.41 21.59 2.92
C LYS A 3 0.71 21.44 4.28
N VAL A 4 -0.59 21.76 4.36
CA VAL A 4 -1.37 21.61 5.61
C VAL A 4 -1.67 20.13 5.85
N VAL A 5 -1.99 19.36 4.81
CA VAL A 5 -2.19 17.91 4.91
C VAL A 5 -0.89 17.18 5.28
N GLU A 6 0.23 17.57 4.68
CA GLU A 6 1.57 17.05 5.03
C GLU A 6 1.92 17.34 6.50
N THR A 7 1.64 18.56 6.98
CA THR A 7 1.84 18.95 8.37
C THR A 7 0.91 18.17 9.32
N CYS A 8 -0.36 17.97 8.95
CA CYS A 8 -1.28 17.16 9.74
C CYS A 8 -0.84 15.69 9.79
N ASN A 9 -0.33 15.15 8.68
CA ASN A 9 0.17 13.78 8.62
C ASN A 9 1.45 13.59 9.45
N SER A 10 2.35 14.57 9.49
CA SER A 10 3.58 14.50 10.30
C SER A 10 3.29 14.54 11.81
N HIS A 11 2.25 15.27 12.23
CA HIS A 11 1.85 15.35 13.66
C HIS A 11 0.90 14.25 14.13
N CYS A 12 0.30 13.47 13.21
CA CYS A 12 -0.70 12.44 13.54
C CYS A 12 -0.16 11.00 13.41
N SER A 13 1.10 10.77 13.80
CA SER A 13 1.69 9.44 13.87
C SER A 13 1.74 8.92 15.32
N PRO A 14 1.37 7.64 15.59
CA PRO A 14 0.96 6.62 14.62
C PRO A 14 -0.55 6.62 14.31
N LYS A 15 -0.89 6.31 13.05
CA LYS A 15 -2.25 5.98 12.58
C LYS A 15 -2.89 4.89 13.46
N PRO A 16 -4.24 4.85 13.60
CA PRO A 16 -5.21 5.41 12.67
C PRO A 16 -5.73 6.82 13.02
N ASN A 17 -5.87 7.66 12.00
CA ASN A 17 -6.43 9.01 12.10
C ASN A 17 -7.93 9.00 11.85
N VAL A 18 -8.69 9.71 12.69
CA VAL A 18 -10.13 9.97 12.49
C VAL A 18 -10.28 11.39 11.97
N LEU A 19 -10.95 11.57 10.83
CA LEU A 19 -11.20 12.90 10.30
C LEU A 19 -12.52 13.43 10.86
N LEU A 20 -12.47 14.56 11.56
CA LEU A 20 -13.64 15.26 12.06
C LEU A 20 -14.07 16.32 11.05
N LEU A 21 -15.22 16.12 10.41
CA LEU A 21 -15.74 16.98 9.36
C LEU A 21 -16.76 17.96 9.94
N PHE A 22 -16.32 19.17 10.26
CA PHE A 22 -17.21 20.21 10.79
C PHE A 22 -18.05 20.81 9.66
N VAL A 23 -19.36 20.67 9.78
CA VAL A 23 -20.35 21.14 8.80
C VAL A 23 -21.34 22.05 9.51
N ASN A 24 -21.60 23.22 8.92
CA ASN A 24 -22.72 24.07 9.31
C ASN A 24 -23.89 23.79 8.36
N PRO A 25 -24.99 23.19 8.85
CA PRO A 25 -26.11 22.82 7.98
C PRO A 25 -26.71 23.96 7.17
N SER A 26 -26.77 25.17 7.76
CA SER A 26 -27.40 26.33 7.13
C SER A 26 -26.60 26.93 5.97
N ASN A 27 -25.31 26.57 5.84
CA ASN A 27 -24.40 27.12 4.83
C ASN A 27 -23.75 26.03 3.96
N PHE A 28 -24.00 24.75 4.21
CA PHE A 28 -23.39 23.70 3.40
C PHE A 28 -24.03 23.64 2.01
N SER A 29 -23.22 23.82 0.97
CA SER A 29 -23.68 23.92 -0.41
C SER A 29 -22.86 23.03 -1.33
N ASN A 30 -23.30 22.85 -2.58
CA ASN A 30 -22.55 22.09 -3.59
C ASN A 30 -21.11 22.60 -3.80
N LYS A 31 -20.86 23.90 -3.60
CA LYS A 31 -19.50 24.47 -3.66
C LYS A 31 -18.64 23.99 -2.49
N HIS A 32 -19.21 23.91 -1.29
CA HIS A 32 -18.52 23.36 -0.11
C HIS A 32 -18.27 21.87 -0.27
N ARG A 33 -19.26 21.12 -0.79
CA ARG A 33 -19.12 19.69 -1.09
C ARG A 33 -17.98 19.41 -2.08
N LYS A 34 -17.94 20.11 -3.22
CA LYS A 34 -16.84 19.96 -4.20
C LYS A 34 -15.46 20.24 -3.60
N LYS A 35 -15.34 21.25 -2.72
CA LYS A 35 -14.08 21.53 -2.02
C LYS A 35 -13.70 20.41 -1.07
N LEU A 36 -14.66 19.88 -0.31
CA LEU A 36 -14.45 18.73 0.57
C LEU A 36 -14.03 17.50 -0.23
N ASP A 37 -14.69 17.19 -1.34
CA ASP A 37 -14.33 16.06 -2.20
C ASP A 37 -12.90 16.22 -2.76
N SER A 38 -12.52 17.42 -3.22
CA SER A 38 -11.14 17.71 -3.65
C SER A 38 -10.12 17.56 -2.53
N PHE A 39 -10.46 17.97 -1.30
CA PHE A 39 -9.60 17.78 -0.13
C PHE A 39 -9.46 16.29 0.23
N LEU A 40 -10.57 15.55 0.21
CA LEU A 40 -10.59 14.13 0.53
C LEU A 40 -9.83 13.27 -0.49
N LYS A 41 -9.71 13.72 -1.75
CA LYS A 41 -8.84 13.10 -2.75
C LYS A 41 -7.35 13.15 -2.38
N LEU A 42 -6.94 14.10 -1.54
CA LEU A 42 -5.57 14.15 -0.98
C LEU A 42 -5.33 13.06 0.07
N PHE A 43 -6.41 12.41 0.52
CA PHE A 43 -6.35 11.26 1.40
C PHE A 43 -6.71 10.00 0.60
N ASP A 44 -6.18 8.88 1.04
CA ASP A 44 -6.12 7.59 0.37
C ASP A 44 -7.49 6.89 0.29
N GLY A 45 -8.49 7.48 -0.41
CA GLY A 45 -9.73 6.88 -0.94
C GLY A 45 -10.71 6.19 0.04
N VAL A 46 -10.27 5.89 1.26
CA VAL A 46 -10.96 5.18 2.33
C VAL A 46 -11.31 6.15 3.46
N THR A 47 -10.92 7.42 3.34
CA THR A 47 -11.00 8.46 4.37
C THR A 47 -12.40 8.68 4.92
N LEU A 48 -13.43 8.72 4.06
CA LEU A 48 -14.82 8.89 4.49
C LEU A 48 -15.30 7.72 5.36
N LYS A 49 -14.80 6.50 5.11
CA LYS A 49 -15.06 5.34 5.98
C LYS A 49 -14.38 5.45 7.34
N HIS A 50 -13.60 6.48 7.60
CA HIS A 50 -12.98 6.76 8.90
C HIS A 50 -13.28 8.18 9.41
N SER A 51 -14.28 8.84 8.84
CA SER A 51 -14.70 10.21 9.21
C SER A 51 -15.93 10.24 10.13
N VAL A 52 -16.06 11.31 10.90
CA VAL A 52 -17.28 11.68 11.64
C VAL A 52 -17.74 13.06 11.17
N VAL A 53 -19.00 13.19 10.75
CA VAL A 53 -19.60 14.49 10.45
C VAL A 53 -20.03 15.18 11.74
N ILE A 54 -19.50 16.37 12.00
CA ILE A 54 -19.87 17.18 13.16
C ILE A 54 -20.77 18.33 12.68
N LEU A 55 -22.04 18.27 13.03
CA LEU A 55 -23.01 19.34 12.74
C LEU A 55 -22.90 20.40 13.84
N THR A 56 -22.53 21.61 13.45
CA THR A 56 -22.18 22.72 14.38
C THR A 56 -23.36 23.60 14.78
N HIS A 57 -24.52 23.43 14.15
CA HIS A 57 -25.73 24.22 14.35
C HIS A 57 -26.95 23.33 14.18
N GLU A 58 -28.04 23.63 14.90
CA GLU A 58 -29.31 22.96 14.69
C GLU A 58 -29.99 23.46 13.43
N SER A 59 -30.28 22.52 12.53
CA SER A 59 -31.12 22.75 11.36
C SER A 59 -31.89 21.48 11.11
N ARG A 60 -33.20 21.52 11.33
CA ARG A 60 -34.11 20.43 10.97
C ARG A 60 -35.16 20.95 9.97
N PRO A 61 -35.42 20.23 8.88
CA PRO A 61 -34.78 18.97 8.46
C PRO A 61 -33.30 19.16 8.06
N ILE A 62 -32.49 18.10 8.18
CA ILE A 62 -31.10 18.12 7.71
C ILE A 62 -31.14 18.19 6.18
N PRO A 63 -30.39 19.11 5.53
CA PRO A 63 -30.32 19.16 4.07
C PRO A 63 -29.84 17.83 3.46
N GLN A 64 -30.48 17.38 2.36
CA GLN A 64 -30.15 16.12 1.68
C GLN A 64 -28.65 15.94 1.40
N LEU A 65 -27.97 17.01 0.97
CA LEU A 65 -26.54 16.99 0.67
C LEU A 65 -25.67 16.57 1.89
N ILE A 66 -26.14 16.85 3.09
CA ILE A 66 -25.49 16.47 4.36
C ILE A 66 -25.88 15.06 4.74
N GLU A 67 -27.15 14.65 4.53
CA GLU A 67 -27.56 13.25 4.73
C GLU A 67 -26.75 12.29 3.85
N ASP A 68 -26.50 12.67 2.60
CA ASP A 68 -25.65 11.92 1.68
C ASP A 68 -24.22 11.81 2.23
N LEU A 69 -23.64 12.92 2.72
CA LEU A 69 -22.30 12.93 3.33
C LEU A 69 -22.24 12.05 4.59
N ILE A 70 -23.27 12.08 5.45
CA ILE A 70 -23.36 11.25 6.64
C ILE A 70 -23.42 9.77 6.24
N THR A 71 -24.19 9.45 5.20
CA THR A 71 -24.32 8.09 4.64
C THR A 71 -22.97 7.58 4.12
N GLU A 72 -22.24 8.40 3.36
CA GLU A 72 -20.89 8.08 2.90
C GLU A 72 -19.89 7.91 4.06
N CYS A 73 -20.10 8.65 5.16
CA CYS A 73 -19.38 8.46 6.41
C CYS A 73 -19.89 7.24 7.22
N GLY A 74 -20.69 6.34 6.65
CA GLY A 74 -21.20 5.14 7.32
C GLY A 74 -22.22 5.46 8.42
N GLY A 75 -22.99 6.53 8.26
CA GLY A 75 -23.99 6.99 9.23
C GLY A 75 -23.41 7.69 10.45
N ARG A 76 -22.10 7.99 10.47
CA ARG A 76 -21.43 8.58 11.64
C ARG A 76 -21.54 10.09 11.62
N PHE A 77 -22.36 10.60 12.52
CA PHE A 77 -22.40 12.03 12.82
C PHE A 77 -22.52 12.30 14.32
N TYR A 78 -22.27 13.56 14.68
CA TYR A 78 -22.41 14.12 16.00
C TYR A 78 -22.96 15.55 15.87
N GLU A 79 -23.98 15.88 16.66
CA GLU A 79 -24.56 17.23 16.70
C GLU A 79 -24.00 17.98 17.91
N MET A 80 -23.53 19.19 17.69
CA MET A 80 -23.26 20.15 18.76
C MET A 80 -23.67 21.55 18.30
N SER A 81 -24.33 22.29 19.17
CA SER A 81 -24.73 23.67 18.96
C SER A 81 -24.42 24.48 20.23
N THR A 82 -24.57 25.80 20.15
CA THR A 82 -24.47 26.66 21.33
C THR A 82 -25.58 26.40 22.35
N ALA A 83 -26.75 25.92 21.89
CA ALA A 83 -27.89 25.55 22.75
C ALA A 83 -27.74 24.12 23.31
N HIS A 84 -27.10 23.24 22.55
CA HIS A 84 -26.84 21.84 22.91
C HIS A 84 -25.36 21.54 22.66
N PRO A 85 -24.46 21.84 23.62
CA PRO A 85 -23.02 21.66 23.44
C PRO A 85 -22.60 20.20 23.18
N GLY A 86 -23.55 19.27 23.30
CA GLY A 86 -23.36 17.84 23.13
C GLY A 86 -22.59 17.23 24.31
N ASP A 87 -22.46 15.90 24.31
CA ASP A 87 -21.63 15.17 25.27
C ASP A 87 -20.28 14.83 24.61
N PRO A 88 -19.17 15.48 25.03
CA PRO A 88 -17.83 15.14 24.55
C PRO A 88 -17.49 13.65 24.71
N GLY A 89 -18.02 12.98 25.75
CA GLY A 89 -17.85 11.56 25.97
C GLY A 89 -18.54 10.68 24.90
N GLN A 90 -19.63 11.13 24.28
CA GLN A 90 -20.23 10.45 23.12
C GLN A 90 -19.39 10.63 21.86
N LEU A 91 -18.85 11.83 21.62
CA LEU A 91 -17.94 12.07 20.50
C LEU A 91 -16.68 11.21 20.65
N MET A 92 -16.07 11.20 21.85
CA MET A 92 -14.88 10.39 22.13
C MET A 92 -15.15 8.90 21.97
N ARG A 93 -16.30 8.37 22.42
CA ARG A 93 -16.68 6.97 22.16
C ARG A 93 -16.80 6.65 20.67
N LYS A 94 -17.41 7.54 19.87
CA LYS A 94 -17.47 7.38 18.40
C LYS A 94 -16.08 7.38 17.78
N VAL A 95 -15.20 8.29 18.21
CA VAL A 95 -13.81 8.35 17.76
C VAL A 95 -13.07 7.07 18.14
N GLU A 96 -13.17 6.62 19.39
CA GLU A 96 -12.55 5.39 19.88
C GLU A 96 -13.04 4.15 19.13
N ASP A 97 -14.33 4.05 18.80
CA ASP A 97 -14.86 2.92 18.04
C ASP A 97 -14.29 2.88 16.61
N ILE A 98 -14.06 4.04 16.01
CA ILE A 98 -13.40 4.15 14.71
C ILE A 98 -11.93 3.77 14.87
N VAL A 99 -11.23 4.29 15.87
CA VAL A 99 -9.84 3.94 16.16
C VAL A 99 -9.71 2.43 16.42
N LYS A 100 -10.62 1.80 17.19
CA LYS A 100 -10.64 0.35 17.47
C LYS A 100 -10.96 -0.48 16.24
N LYS A 101 -11.86 -0.02 15.36
CA LYS A 101 -12.15 -0.68 14.06
C LYS A 101 -10.96 -0.56 13.10
N ASN A 102 -10.35 0.62 13.03
CA ASN A 102 -9.15 0.85 12.23
C ASN A 102 -7.94 0.10 12.81
N GLN A 103 -7.90 -0.11 14.13
CA GLN A 103 -6.94 -0.98 14.81
C GLN A 103 -7.25 -2.47 14.64
N LYS A 104 -8.50 -2.87 14.36
CA LYS A 104 -8.83 -4.24 13.95
C LYS A 104 -8.32 -4.53 12.53
N ASP A 105 -8.26 -3.54 11.65
CA ASP A 105 -7.54 -3.65 10.37
C ASP A 105 -6.01 -3.70 10.54
N THR A 106 -5.49 -3.37 11.73
CA THR A 106 -4.07 -3.46 12.12
C THR A 106 -3.83 -4.32 13.37
N LYS A 107 -4.69 -5.31 13.65
CA LYS A 107 -4.60 -6.10 14.88
C LYS A 107 -3.35 -6.97 14.87
N GLY A 108 -2.32 -6.44 15.51
CA GLY A 108 -1.12 -7.13 15.94
C GLY A 108 0.13 -6.41 15.47
N LYS A 109 1.05 -6.18 16.41
CA LYS A 109 2.49 -5.95 16.18
C LYS A 109 3.14 -7.02 15.26
N ASN A 110 2.39 -8.04 14.83
CA ASN A 110 2.81 -9.17 14.00
C ASN A 110 2.21 -9.16 12.57
N CYS A 111 1.37 -8.19 12.19
CA CYS A 111 0.82 -8.14 10.82
C CYS A 111 1.91 -7.75 9.81
N LEU A 112 2.26 -8.66 8.90
CA LEU A 112 3.22 -8.39 7.85
C LEU A 112 2.58 -7.52 6.75
N ARG A 113 3.33 -6.54 6.22
CA ARG A 113 2.82 -5.57 5.22
C ARG A 113 3.78 -5.59 4.05
N MET A 114 3.30 -6.05 2.91
CA MET A 114 4.09 -6.32 1.71
C MET A 114 3.59 -5.42 0.58
N VAL A 115 4.50 -4.76 -0.12
CA VAL A 115 4.19 -3.96 -1.31
C VAL A 115 4.90 -4.60 -2.50
N LEU A 116 4.16 -4.94 -3.54
CA LEU A 116 4.70 -5.51 -4.76
C LEU A 116 5.07 -4.39 -5.72
N ILE A 117 6.33 -4.28 -6.12
CA ILE A 117 6.82 -3.25 -7.07
C ILE A 117 7.49 -3.90 -8.27
N GLY A 118 7.55 -3.18 -9.39
CA GLY A 118 8.13 -3.67 -10.64
C GLY A 118 7.30 -3.33 -11.87
N LYS A 119 7.83 -3.64 -13.05
CA LYS A 119 7.23 -3.31 -14.35
C LYS A 119 5.89 -3.99 -14.61
N THR A 120 5.17 -3.51 -15.63
CA THR A 120 4.02 -4.23 -16.20
C THR A 120 4.45 -5.62 -16.68
N GLY A 121 3.61 -6.64 -16.46
CA GLY A 121 3.88 -8.00 -16.92
C GLY A 121 4.91 -8.81 -16.11
N SER A 122 5.53 -8.22 -15.08
CA SER A 122 6.47 -8.92 -14.19
C SER A 122 5.85 -10.00 -13.30
N GLY A 123 4.52 -10.01 -13.18
CA GLY A 123 3.80 -11.02 -12.39
C GLY A 123 3.36 -10.58 -10.99
N LYS A 124 3.44 -9.28 -10.64
CA LYS A 124 3.00 -8.74 -9.33
C LYS A 124 1.64 -9.28 -8.86
N SER A 125 0.58 -9.05 -9.63
CA SER A 125 -0.77 -9.49 -9.26
C SER A 125 -0.87 -11.01 -9.06
N ALA A 126 -0.15 -11.79 -9.87
CA ALA A 126 -0.09 -13.25 -9.71
C ALA A 126 0.64 -13.65 -8.42
N SER A 127 1.80 -13.04 -8.14
CA SER A 127 2.55 -13.27 -6.90
C SER A 127 1.75 -12.87 -5.66
N GLY A 128 0.99 -11.78 -5.71
CA GLY A 128 0.08 -11.40 -4.63
C GLY A 128 -1.02 -12.43 -4.38
N ASN A 129 -1.56 -13.02 -5.45
CA ASN A 129 -2.52 -14.13 -5.34
C ASN A 129 -1.87 -15.41 -4.79
N THR A 130 -0.63 -15.71 -5.18
CA THR A 130 0.17 -16.83 -4.65
C THR A 130 0.40 -16.66 -3.16
N ILE A 131 0.85 -15.49 -2.70
CA ILE A 131 1.04 -15.18 -1.27
C ILE A 131 -0.26 -15.42 -0.51
N LEU A 132 -1.37 -14.85 -0.98
CA LEU A 132 -2.67 -14.91 -0.31
C LEU A 132 -3.42 -16.24 -0.48
N GLY A 133 -2.93 -17.14 -1.33
CA GLY A 133 -3.53 -18.46 -1.60
C GLY A 133 -4.88 -18.38 -2.31
N ARG A 134 -5.22 -17.26 -2.95
CA ARG A 134 -6.50 -17.05 -3.66
C ARG A 134 -6.42 -15.92 -4.68
N LYS A 135 -7.32 -15.94 -5.66
CA LYS A 135 -7.40 -14.94 -6.73
C LYS A 135 -8.14 -13.68 -6.25
N VAL A 136 -7.40 -12.69 -5.74
CA VAL A 136 -7.94 -11.38 -5.32
C VAL A 136 -7.54 -10.26 -6.25
N PHE A 137 -6.33 -10.32 -6.83
CA PHE A 137 -5.84 -9.36 -7.81
C PHE A 137 -6.11 -9.90 -9.20
N LYS A 138 -6.63 -9.04 -10.07
CA LYS A 138 -6.90 -9.40 -11.46
C LYS A 138 -5.56 -9.59 -12.19
N SER A 139 -5.28 -10.80 -12.64
CA SER A 139 -4.05 -11.15 -13.37
C SER A 139 -4.42 -11.83 -14.69
N GLU A 140 -4.06 -11.20 -15.81
CA GLU A 140 -4.33 -11.70 -17.17
C GLU A 140 -3.06 -11.55 -18.01
N ALA A 141 -2.85 -12.45 -18.97
CA ALA A 141 -1.83 -12.32 -19.98
C ALA A 141 -2.23 -11.20 -20.96
N SER A 142 -1.85 -9.97 -20.64
CA SER A 142 -2.14 -8.77 -21.43
C SER A 142 -0.85 -7.98 -21.67
N PRO A 143 -0.65 -7.42 -22.88
CA PRO A 143 0.47 -6.54 -23.15
C PRO A 143 0.33 -5.18 -22.44
N GLN A 144 -0.89 -4.81 -22.01
CA GLN A 144 -1.17 -3.59 -21.26
C GLN A 144 -1.41 -3.88 -19.78
N SER A 145 -1.05 -2.93 -18.92
CA SER A 145 -1.35 -3.03 -17.48
C SER A 145 -2.85 -3.15 -17.22
N VAL A 146 -3.25 -4.28 -16.66
CA VAL A 146 -4.63 -4.52 -16.19
C VAL A 146 -4.90 -3.76 -14.89
N THR A 147 -3.89 -3.69 -14.02
CA THR A 147 -3.94 -2.93 -12.76
C THR A 147 -3.63 -1.46 -13.04
N LYS A 148 -4.63 -0.60 -12.84
CA LYS A 148 -4.53 0.85 -13.09
C LYS A 148 -4.30 1.69 -11.83
N THR A 149 -4.55 1.12 -10.66
CA THR A 149 -4.39 1.76 -9.35
C THR A 149 -3.92 0.74 -8.34
N CYS A 150 -3.20 1.18 -7.31
CA CYS A 150 -2.85 0.30 -6.20
C CYS A 150 -4.08 -0.44 -5.62
N GLN A 151 -3.95 -1.74 -5.39
CA GLN A 151 -4.97 -2.61 -4.81
C GLN A 151 -4.44 -3.24 -3.53
N LYS A 152 -5.23 -3.20 -2.45
CA LYS A 152 -4.85 -3.77 -1.15
C LYS A 152 -5.74 -4.97 -0.83
N ALA A 153 -5.12 -6.06 -0.40
CA ALA A 153 -5.82 -7.24 0.09
C ALA A 153 -5.19 -7.76 1.39
N HIS A 154 -6.03 -8.41 2.20
CA HIS A 154 -5.65 -9.00 3.48
C HIS A 154 -5.71 -10.52 3.40
N GLY A 155 -4.87 -11.22 4.14
CA GLY A 155 -4.94 -12.67 4.26
C GLY A 155 -4.25 -13.18 5.51
N GLU A 156 -4.16 -14.49 5.59
CA GLU A 156 -3.43 -15.20 6.63
C GLU A 156 -2.52 -16.22 5.96
N VAL A 157 -1.26 -16.25 6.39
CA VAL A 157 -0.25 -17.20 5.95
C VAL A 157 0.36 -17.79 7.20
N ASP A 158 0.27 -19.11 7.37
CA ASP A 158 0.81 -19.84 8.52
C ASP A 158 0.43 -19.24 9.88
N GLY A 159 -0.84 -18.83 10.03
CA GLY A 159 -1.37 -18.20 11.26
C GLY A 159 -1.00 -16.73 11.43
N ARG A 160 -0.26 -16.14 10.50
CA ARG A 160 0.14 -14.72 10.53
C ARG A 160 -0.70 -13.89 9.58
N HIS A 161 -1.21 -12.77 10.07
CA HIS A 161 -1.88 -11.79 9.23
C HIS A 161 -0.90 -11.13 8.25
N VAL A 162 -1.28 -11.11 6.98
CA VAL A 162 -0.52 -10.48 5.90
C VAL A 162 -1.40 -9.49 5.15
N VAL A 163 -0.84 -8.34 4.85
CA VAL A 163 -1.40 -7.35 3.92
C VAL A 163 -0.51 -7.30 2.70
N VAL A 164 -1.11 -7.43 1.52
CA VAL A 164 -0.42 -7.31 0.24
C VAL A 164 -1.01 -6.12 -0.52
N VAL A 165 -0.14 -5.24 -0.99
CA VAL A 165 -0.49 -4.16 -1.92
C VAL A 165 0.09 -4.49 -3.29
N ASP A 166 -0.79 -4.75 -4.25
CA ASP A 166 -0.43 -4.84 -5.67
C ASP A 166 -0.41 -3.44 -6.27
N THR A 167 0.69 -3.04 -6.89
CA THR A 167 0.81 -1.73 -7.54
C THR A 167 0.56 -1.85 -9.04
N PRO A 168 0.18 -0.74 -9.72
CA PRO A 168 0.29 -0.67 -11.17
C PRO A 168 1.72 -1.00 -11.63
N GLY A 169 1.89 -1.29 -12.92
CA GLY A 169 3.23 -1.28 -13.51
C GLY A 169 3.85 0.09 -13.33
N LEU A 170 4.82 0.20 -12.43
CA LEU A 170 5.39 1.48 -12.02
C LEU A 170 6.17 2.15 -13.15
N PHE A 171 6.48 1.44 -14.23
CA PHE A 171 7.38 1.88 -15.30
C PHE A 171 6.89 1.40 -16.67
N ASP A 172 5.57 1.38 -16.86
CA ASP A 172 4.99 1.23 -18.18
C ASP A 172 5.34 2.48 -19.02
N ASN A 173 5.56 2.36 -20.33
CA ASN A 173 5.90 3.48 -21.23
C ASN A 173 4.83 4.59 -21.28
N ASN A 174 3.72 4.40 -20.57
CA ASN A 174 2.58 5.31 -20.47
C ASN A 174 2.58 6.17 -19.19
N LEU A 175 3.50 5.94 -18.25
CA LEU A 175 3.58 6.71 -17.00
C LEU A 175 4.74 7.72 -17.04
N THR A 176 4.47 8.95 -16.61
CA THR A 176 5.51 9.95 -16.36
C THR A 176 6.19 9.69 -15.02
N SER A 177 7.41 10.18 -14.81
CA SER A 177 8.12 10.09 -13.52
C SER A 177 7.26 10.59 -12.35
N ASP A 178 6.50 11.67 -12.53
CA ASP A 178 5.59 12.19 -11.50
C ASP A 178 4.48 11.18 -11.13
N GLN A 179 3.91 10.48 -12.12
CA GLN A 179 2.89 9.47 -11.88
C GLN A 179 3.46 8.24 -11.16
N VAL A 180 4.71 7.86 -11.47
CA VAL A 180 5.44 6.84 -10.70
C VAL A 180 5.58 7.27 -9.25
N ASN A 181 6.03 8.50 -9.03
CA ASN A 181 6.25 9.06 -7.69
C ASN A 181 4.94 9.07 -6.88
N GLU A 182 3.84 9.49 -7.50
CA GLU A 182 2.50 9.48 -6.88
C GLU A 182 2.04 8.07 -6.50
N GLU A 183 2.19 7.09 -7.40
CA GLU A 183 1.78 5.71 -7.11
C GLU A 183 2.67 5.03 -6.06
N LEU A 184 3.98 5.31 -6.03
CA LEU A 184 4.88 4.85 -4.97
C LEU A 184 4.54 5.47 -3.60
N LYS A 185 4.28 6.77 -3.54
CA LYS A 185 3.84 7.42 -2.30
C LYS A 185 2.49 6.88 -1.83
N LYS A 186 1.58 6.64 -2.77
CA LYS A 186 0.26 6.06 -2.50
C LYS A 186 0.34 4.61 -2.03
N CYS A 187 1.21 3.78 -2.59
CA CYS A 187 1.31 2.39 -2.15
C CYS A 187 1.83 2.30 -0.70
N ILE A 188 2.75 3.17 -0.29
CA ILE A 188 3.22 3.29 1.09
C ILE A 188 2.08 3.77 2.01
N SER A 189 1.31 4.78 1.59
CA SER A 189 0.25 5.34 2.44
C SER A 189 -0.86 4.34 2.75
N LEU A 190 -1.09 3.36 1.86
CA LEU A 190 -2.04 2.26 2.04
C LEU A 190 -1.66 1.27 3.16
N VAL A 191 -0.40 1.27 3.60
CA VAL A 191 0.12 0.32 4.61
C VAL A 191 0.79 1.05 5.77
N ALA A 192 0.01 1.56 6.72
CA ALA A 192 0.57 2.18 7.92
C ALA A 192 1.18 1.15 8.92
N PRO A 193 2.24 1.51 9.67
CA PRO A 193 3.08 2.73 9.57
C PRO A 193 3.98 2.80 8.33
N GLY A 194 4.15 1.70 7.61
CA GLY A 194 4.82 1.59 6.32
C GLY A 194 5.06 0.12 5.97
N PRO A 195 5.54 -0.24 4.77
CA PRO A 195 5.77 -1.64 4.41
C PRO A 195 6.91 -2.26 5.24
N HIS A 196 6.71 -3.51 5.66
CA HIS A 196 7.81 -4.31 6.21
C HIS A 196 8.73 -4.82 5.11
N VAL A 197 8.16 -5.08 3.92
CA VAL A 197 8.91 -5.54 2.76
C VAL A 197 8.37 -4.93 1.47
N PHE A 198 9.28 -4.52 0.60
CA PHE A 198 9.04 -4.36 -0.82
C PHE A 198 9.45 -5.65 -1.53
N LEU A 199 8.53 -6.23 -2.30
CA LEU A 199 8.83 -7.36 -3.19
C LEU A 199 9.05 -6.78 -4.58
N LEU A 200 10.32 -6.70 -4.99
CA LEU A 200 10.68 -6.24 -6.32
C LEU A 200 10.55 -7.41 -7.30
N VAL A 201 9.49 -7.40 -8.09
CA VAL A 201 9.09 -8.53 -8.92
C VAL A 201 9.75 -8.48 -10.29
N LEU A 202 10.54 -9.50 -10.62
CA LEU A 202 11.27 -9.63 -11.88
C LEU A 202 10.99 -10.98 -12.55
N PRO A 203 10.60 -11.04 -13.83
CA PRO A 203 10.45 -12.31 -14.54
C PRO A 203 11.80 -12.89 -14.96
N ILE A 204 12.00 -14.19 -14.74
CA ILE A 204 13.20 -14.91 -15.18
C ILE A 204 13.35 -14.83 -16.72
N GLY A 205 14.59 -14.67 -17.16
CA GLY A 205 14.97 -14.58 -18.58
C GLY A 205 14.55 -13.28 -19.28
N ARG A 206 14.03 -12.29 -18.54
CA ARG A 206 13.49 -11.03 -19.10
C ARG A 206 14.03 -9.76 -18.45
N PHE A 207 15.14 -9.86 -17.73
CA PHE A 207 15.83 -8.68 -17.25
C PHE A 207 16.45 -7.92 -18.43
N THR A 208 15.97 -6.71 -18.70
CA THR A 208 16.49 -5.82 -19.72
C THR A 208 17.31 -4.71 -19.06
N LYS A 209 18.63 -4.74 -19.27
CA LYS A 209 19.58 -3.79 -18.65
C LYS A 209 19.11 -2.33 -18.77
N THR A 210 18.58 -1.93 -19.92
CA THR A 210 18.15 -0.53 -20.12
C THR A 210 16.91 -0.18 -19.30
N GLU A 211 15.84 -0.94 -19.41
CA GLU A 211 14.55 -0.56 -18.82
C GLU A 211 14.45 -0.95 -17.34
N ASP A 212 15.06 -2.07 -16.92
CA ASP A 212 15.04 -2.49 -15.50
C ASP A 212 15.95 -1.60 -14.66
N THR A 213 17.12 -1.21 -15.17
CA THR A 213 17.98 -0.25 -14.47
C THR A 213 17.27 1.10 -14.32
N GLU A 214 16.53 1.56 -15.33
CA GLU A 214 15.76 2.80 -15.21
C GLU A 214 14.62 2.68 -14.19
N THR A 215 13.91 1.56 -14.19
CA THR A 215 12.89 1.21 -13.18
C THR A 215 13.46 1.28 -11.76
N LEU A 216 14.64 0.69 -11.55
CA LEU A 216 15.34 0.69 -10.26
C LEU A 216 15.79 2.10 -9.86
N ARG A 217 16.36 2.85 -10.80
CA ARG A 217 16.82 4.22 -10.59
C ARG A 217 15.68 5.13 -10.14
N LEU A 218 14.56 5.13 -10.85
CA LEU A 218 13.38 5.92 -10.50
C LEU A 218 12.76 5.46 -9.17
N THR A 219 12.76 4.16 -8.88
CA THR A 219 12.30 3.66 -7.58
C THR A 219 13.17 4.21 -6.44
N GLU A 220 14.49 4.19 -6.62
CA GLU A 220 15.46 4.71 -5.64
C GLU A 220 15.38 6.24 -5.50
N GLU A 221 15.13 6.96 -6.59
CA GLU A 221 14.88 8.42 -6.55
C GLU A 221 13.67 8.80 -5.68
N VAL A 222 12.70 7.90 -5.48
CA VAL A 222 11.50 8.16 -4.66
C VAL A 222 11.62 7.59 -3.26
N LEU A 223 12.09 6.35 -3.17
CA LEU A 223 12.16 5.59 -1.93
C LEU A 223 13.45 5.84 -1.15
N GLY A 224 14.41 6.56 -1.74
CA GLY A 224 15.73 6.77 -1.15
C GLY A 224 16.53 5.48 -1.02
N GLU A 225 17.86 5.55 -0.89
CA GLU A 225 18.73 4.36 -0.91
C GLU A 225 18.38 3.31 0.18
N ASN A 226 17.76 3.74 1.28
CA ASN A 226 17.38 2.87 2.39
C ASN A 226 16.33 1.82 2.01
N TYR A 227 15.53 2.01 0.94
CA TYR A 227 14.49 1.06 0.56
C TYR A 227 15.06 -0.34 0.30
N LYS A 228 16.29 -0.43 -0.24
CA LYS A 228 17.00 -1.69 -0.51
C LYS A 228 17.11 -2.57 0.73
N LYS A 229 17.26 -2.00 1.93
CA LYS A 229 17.30 -2.71 3.22
C LYS A 229 15.97 -3.43 3.55
N PHE A 230 14.87 -2.97 2.97
CA PHE A 230 13.52 -3.52 3.13
C PHE A 230 13.04 -4.27 1.88
N THR A 231 13.93 -4.55 0.92
CA THR A 231 13.57 -5.20 -0.35
C THR A 231 14.02 -6.65 -0.40
N VAL A 232 13.16 -7.50 -0.97
CA VAL A 232 13.49 -8.85 -1.45
C VAL A 232 13.23 -8.87 -2.96
N VAL A 233 14.18 -9.37 -3.75
CA VAL A 233 14.01 -9.57 -5.18
C VAL A 233 13.17 -10.83 -5.40
N LEU A 234 11.97 -10.70 -5.95
CA LEU A 234 11.08 -11.83 -6.20
C LEU A 234 11.09 -12.19 -7.68
N PHE A 235 11.77 -13.28 -8.02
CA PHE A 235 11.75 -13.85 -9.35
C PHE A 235 10.43 -14.58 -9.63
N THR A 236 9.83 -14.30 -10.78
CA THR A 236 8.67 -15.06 -11.28
C THR A 236 9.06 -15.88 -12.49
N ARG A 237 8.19 -16.82 -12.87
CA ARG A 237 8.44 -17.81 -13.91
C ARG A 237 9.45 -18.87 -13.47
N GLY A 238 9.38 -19.30 -12.22
CA GLY A 238 10.18 -20.42 -11.71
C GLY A 238 10.02 -21.69 -12.55
N ASP A 239 8.86 -21.89 -13.18
CA ASP A 239 8.59 -22.96 -14.15
C ASP A 239 9.58 -22.98 -15.32
N THR A 240 10.17 -21.84 -15.70
CA THR A 240 11.20 -21.78 -16.73
C THR A 240 12.50 -22.44 -16.26
N LEU A 241 12.92 -22.18 -15.01
CA LEU A 241 14.10 -22.83 -14.44
C LEU A 241 13.88 -24.32 -14.22
N GLU A 242 12.70 -24.71 -13.72
CA GLU A 242 12.33 -26.12 -13.53
C GLU A 242 12.38 -26.90 -14.86
N TYR A 243 11.87 -26.30 -15.94
CA TYR A 243 11.89 -26.91 -17.27
C TYR A 243 13.31 -27.08 -17.84
N ASP A 244 14.17 -26.08 -17.63
CA ASP A 244 15.56 -26.10 -18.09
C ASP A 244 16.51 -26.84 -17.12
N GLU A 245 15.99 -27.38 -16.01
CA GLU A 245 16.76 -28.03 -14.93
C GLU A 245 17.85 -27.15 -14.30
N ILE A 246 17.61 -25.83 -14.25
CA ILE A 246 18.54 -24.82 -13.72
C ILE A 246 18.17 -24.48 -12.28
N PHE A 247 19.15 -24.46 -11.38
CA PHE A 247 18.94 -23.98 -10.01
C PHE A 247 18.92 -22.44 -9.95
N ILE A 248 18.17 -21.86 -9.03
CA ILE A 248 18.12 -20.39 -8.93
C ILE A 248 19.49 -19.81 -8.60
N GLU A 249 20.29 -20.50 -7.80
CA GLU A 249 21.66 -20.10 -7.47
C GLU A 249 22.48 -19.93 -8.75
N GLU A 250 22.46 -20.92 -9.64
CA GLU A 250 23.13 -20.87 -10.94
C GLU A 250 22.63 -19.71 -11.81
N TYR A 251 21.30 -19.46 -11.82
CA TYR A 251 20.75 -18.31 -12.53
C TYR A 251 21.25 -16.97 -11.94
N THR A 252 21.33 -16.85 -10.62
CA THR A 252 21.76 -15.60 -9.96
C THR A 252 23.27 -15.39 -10.00
N GLU A 253 24.07 -16.45 -10.11
CA GLU A 253 25.53 -16.39 -10.16
C GLU A 253 26.05 -16.22 -11.59
N ASP A 254 25.49 -16.97 -12.55
CA ASP A 254 26.02 -17.06 -13.92
C ASP A 254 24.98 -16.72 -14.99
N GLY A 255 23.69 -17.00 -14.74
CA GLY A 255 22.63 -16.91 -15.76
C GLY A 255 22.03 -15.52 -16.00
N CYS A 256 22.11 -14.60 -15.04
CA CYS A 256 21.51 -13.26 -15.15
C CYS A 256 22.55 -12.15 -15.39
N ASP A 257 22.08 -11.01 -15.91
CA ASP A 257 22.94 -9.86 -16.23
C ASP A 257 23.63 -9.30 -14.97
N GLU A 258 24.83 -8.72 -15.12
CA GLU A 258 25.56 -8.11 -14.00
C GLU A 258 24.74 -7.07 -13.23
N ALA A 259 23.89 -6.29 -13.91
CA ALA A 259 23.01 -5.33 -13.22
C ALA A 259 21.96 -6.03 -12.33
N CYS A 260 21.53 -7.25 -12.68
CA CYS A 260 20.67 -8.07 -11.84
C CYS A 260 21.44 -8.60 -10.61
N LYS A 261 22.69 -9.04 -10.79
CA LYS A 261 23.56 -9.46 -9.68
C LYS A 261 23.85 -8.32 -8.70
N ASP A 262 24.15 -7.14 -9.23
CA ASP A 262 24.36 -5.92 -8.47
C ASP A 262 23.10 -5.56 -7.66
N LEU A 263 21.92 -5.64 -8.26
CA LEU A 263 20.65 -5.42 -7.56
C LEU A 263 20.45 -6.40 -6.40
N ILE A 264 20.72 -7.70 -6.60
CA ILE A 264 20.60 -8.70 -5.54
C ILE A 264 21.56 -8.38 -4.39
N ARG A 265 22.80 -8.00 -4.73
CA ARG A 265 23.82 -7.61 -3.76
C ARG A 265 23.42 -6.36 -2.97
N ASP A 266 22.87 -5.36 -3.66
CA ASP A 266 22.33 -4.12 -3.07
C ASP A 266 21.15 -4.42 -2.14
N CYS A 267 20.33 -5.41 -2.49
CA CYS A 267 19.29 -5.99 -1.63
C CYS A 267 19.87 -7.02 -0.64
N GLY A 268 21.16 -6.91 -0.27
CA GLY A 268 21.85 -7.74 0.72
C GLY A 268 21.71 -9.25 0.51
N GLY A 269 21.73 -9.70 -0.75
CA GLY A 269 21.64 -11.10 -1.15
C GLY A 269 20.25 -11.71 -1.04
N ARG A 270 19.20 -10.89 -0.86
CA ARG A 270 17.82 -11.38 -0.66
C ARG A 270 17.10 -11.54 -1.99
N TYR A 271 16.91 -12.79 -2.42
CA TYR A 271 16.05 -13.12 -3.54
C TYR A 271 15.20 -14.37 -3.24
N HIS A 272 14.07 -14.51 -3.93
CA HIS A 272 13.19 -15.68 -3.83
C HIS A 272 12.54 -15.97 -5.17
N VAL A 273 12.07 -17.20 -5.41
CA VAL A 273 11.47 -17.62 -6.68
C VAL A 273 10.05 -18.10 -6.48
N PHE A 274 9.14 -17.63 -7.34
CA PHE A 274 7.78 -18.14 -7.44
C PHE A 274 7.52 -18.82 -8.79
N ASN A 275 6.88 -19.99 -8.69
CA ASN A 275 6.09 -20.57 -9.75
C ASN A 275 4.61 -20.26 -9.49
N ASN A 276 4.11 -19.20 -10.14
CA ASN A 276 2.74 -18.70 -9.93
C ASN A 276 1.64 -19.62 -10.51
N TYR A 277 2.01 -20.66 -11.26
CA TYR A 277 1.10 -21.71 -11.69
C TYR A 277 0.87 -22.76 -10.59
N GLU A 278 1.83 -22.94 -9.69
CA GLU A 278 1.75 -23.86 -8.55
C GLU A 278 1.16 -23.22 -7.29
N GLN A 279 -0.04 -22.66 -7.39
CA GLN A 279 -0.68 -21.96 -6.26
C GLN A 279 -0.93 -22.84 -5.03
N LYS A 280 -0.94 -24.17 -5.21
CA LYS A 280 -1.08 -25.16 -4.13
C LYS A 280 0.23 -25.42 -3.38
N ASN A 281 1.36 -25.17 -4.02
CA ASN A 281 2.65 -25.29 -3.37
C ASN A 281 2.81 -24.11 -2.39
N ARG A 282 2.56 -24.37 -1.10
CA ARG A 282 2.66 -23.36 -0.05
C ARG A 282 4.08 -23.16 0.46
N SER A 283 5.02 -24.08 0.18
CA SER A 283 6.40 -23.97 0.68
C SER A 283 7.07 -22.71 0.15
N GLN A 284 6.88 -22.39 -1.14
CA GLN A 284 7.40 -21.15 -1.73
C GLN A 284 6.95 -19.91 -0.95
N VAL A 285 5.73 -19.90 -0.39
CA VAL A 285 5.24 -18.77 0.39
C VAL A 285 5.84 -18.78 1.80
N THR A 286 5.89 -19.95 2.45
CA THR A 286 6.49 -20.09 3.78
C THR A 286 7.96 -19.66 3.77
N GLU A 287 8.75 -20.12 2.79
CA GLU A 287 10.17 -19.76 2.61
C GLU A 287 10.34 -18.24 2.39
N LEU A 288 9.47 -17.62 1.58
CA LEU A 288 9.48 -16.16 1.41
C LEU A 288 9.23 -15.44 2.74
N ILE A 289 8.25 -15.90 3.53
CA ILE A 289 7.91 -15.26 4.81
C ILE A 289 9.06 -15.41 5.82
N GLU A 290 9.72 -16.57 5.87
CA GLU A 290 10.91 -16.80 6.71
C GLU A 290 12.05 -15.85 6.33
N MET A 291 12.32 -15.69 5.03
CA MET A 291 13.31 -14.72 4.54
C MET A 291 12.97 -13.28 4.96
N VAL A 292 11.70 -12.90 4.82
CA VAL A 292 11.21 -11.59 5.24
C VAL A 292 11.35 -11.40 6.75
N ASP A 293 11.11 -12.43 7.56
CA ASP A 293 11.31 -12.33 9.01
C ASP A 293 12.76 -12.15 9.42
N ILE A 294 13.70 -12.83 8.73
CA ILE A 294 15.12 -12.61 8.94
C ILE A 294 15.49 -11.16 8.58
N MET A 295 14.97 -10.64 7.46
CA MET A 295 15.19 -9.26 7.04
C MET A 295 14.63 -8.26 8.06
N VAL A 296 13.38 -8.43 8.50
CA VAL A 296 12.73 -7.55 9.48
C VAL A 296 13.47 -7.55 10.81
N ARG A 297 13.98 -8.72 11.28
CA ARG A 297 14.83 -8.78 12.48
C ARG A 297 16.15 -8.04 12.30
N LYS A 298 16.80 -8.14 11.14
CA LYS A 298 18.01 -7.37 10.80
C LYS A 298 17.74 -5.87 10.78
N ASN A 299 16.52 -5.46 10.45
CA ASN A 299 16.04 -4.09 10.54
C ASN A 299 15.44 -3.75 11.92
N GLU A 300 15.84 -4.45 12.99
CA GLU A 300 15.41 -4.19 14.39
C GLU A 300 13.89 -4.28 14.61
N GLY A 301 13.18 -5.04 13.78
CA GLY A 301 11.72 -5.12 13.81
C GLY A 301 11.01 -3.90 13.21
N SER A 302 11.75 -2.96 12.62
CA SER A 302 11.20 -1.77 11.99
C SER A 302 10.60 -2.06 10.62
N CYS A 303 9.76 -1.13 10.15
CA CYS A 303 9.28 -1.08 8.78
C CYS A 303 9.86 0.15 8.09
N TYR A 304 9.81 0.17 6.76
CA TYR A 304 10.15 1.34 5.99
C TYR A 304 9.17 2.49 6.32
N THR A 305 9.66 3.71 6.58
CA THR A 305 8.82 4.85 6.98
C THR A 305 8.93 6.00 5.99
N SER A 306 8.00 6.97 6.07
CA SER A 306 8.04 8.18 5.26
C SER A 306 9.30 9.04 5.48
N GLU A 307 9.95 8.92 6.63
CA GLU A 307 11.22 9.60 6.93
C GLU A 307 12.39 9.07 6.10
N MET A 308 12.24 7.87 5.52
CA MET A 308 13.25 7.24 4.67
C MET A 308 13.08 7.59 3.18
N LEU A 309 11.97 8.26 2.81
CA LEU A 309 11.76 8.76 1.45
C LEU A 309 12.86 9.79 1.11
N SER A 310 13.20 9.88 -0.17
CA SER A 310 14.06 10.94 -0.65
C SER A 310 13.41 12.31 -0.42
N VAL A 311 14.21 13.28 -0.02
CA VAL A 311 13.79 14.69 0.10
C VAL A 311 13.99 15.33 -1.26
N ASN A 312 12.95 15.30 -2.10
CA ASN A 312 12.88 16.09 -3.34
C ASN A 312 12.00 17.33 -3.13
#